data_AF-K0PT77-F1
#
_entry.id   AF-K0PT77-F1
#
_cell.length_a   1.000
_cell.length_b   1.000
_cell.length_c   1.000
_cell.angle_alpha   90.00
_cell.angle_beta   90.00
_cell.angle_gamma   90.00
#
_symmetry.space_group_name_H-M   'P 1'
#
loop_
_entity.id
_entity.type
_entity.pdbx_description
1 polymer ?
#
loop_
_entity_poly.entity_id
_entity_poly.type
_entity_poly.pdbx_seq_one_letter_code
_entity_poly.pdbx_strand_id
1 'polypeptide(L)' 'MVRKIISLVLGTVLVVAGIYGLLYLLFFTVYPVRTLYYLVPGGVLIIGLVILWEDLTEFLRRR' A
#
# COMPACT_ATOMS: atom_id res chain seq x y z
N MET A 1 14.77 -12.48 11.78
CA MET A 1 14.14 -11.44 12.62
C MET A 1 14.16 -10.08 11.92
N VAL A 2 15.33 -9.43 11.77
CA VAL A 2 15.45 -8.07 11.21
C VAL A 2 14.83 -7.92 9.82
N ARG A 3 15.13 -8.84 8.87
CA ARG A 3 14.55 -8.80 7.51
C ARG A 3 13.01 -8.81 7.50
N LYS A 4 12.41 -9.59 8.40
CA LYS A 4 10.95 -9.74 8.52
C LYS A 4 10.29 -8.49 9.12
N ILE A 5 10.97 -7.86 10.08
CA ILE A 5 10.51 -6.56 10.62
C ILE A 5 10.57 -5.48 9.54
N ILE A 6 11.65 -5.46 8.75
CA ILE A 6 11.81 -4.49 7.66
C ILE A 6 10.72 -4.68 6.59
N SER A 7 10.45 -5.93 6.15
CA SER A 7 9.37 -6.19 5.16
C SER A 7 8.02 -5.74 5.69
N LEU A 8 7.71 -6.06 6.95
CA LEU A 8 6.43 -5.73 7.56
C LEU A 8 6.24 -4.22 7.72
N VAL A 9 7.27 -3.50 8.19
CA VAL A 9 7.24 -2.04 8.29
C VAL A 9 7.13 -1.41 6.91
N LEU A 10 7.99 -1.80 5.95
CA LEU A 10 7.98 -1.27 4.60
C LEU A 10 6.63 -1.48 3.91
N GLY A 11 6.12 -2.70 3.95
CA GLY A 11 4.83 -3.05 3.36
C GLY A 11 3.68 -2.25 3.99
N THR A 12 3.68 -2.11 5.30
CA THR A 12 2.65 -1.31 6.01
C THR A 12 2.72 0.16 5.61
N VAL A 13 3.92 0.76 5.58
CA VAL A 13 4.09 2.16 5.15
C VAL A 13 3.60 2.36 3.72
N LEU A 14 3.93 1.45 2.81
CA LEU A 14 3.50 1.53 1.42
C LEU A 14 1.97 1.39 1.28
N VAL A 15 1.34 0.49 2.02
CA VAL A 15 -0.13 0.37 2.04
C VAL A 15 -0.77 1.66 2.54
N VAL A 16 -0.28 2.21 3.66
CA VAL A 16 -0.81 3.45 4.24
C VAL A 16 -0.61 4.62 3.28
N ALA A 17 0.57 4.76 2.69
CA ALA A 17 0.88 5.82 1.72
C ALA A 17 0.04 5.70 0.44
N GLY A 18 -0.15 4.48 -0.07
CA GLY A 18 -0.99 4.21 -1.24
C GLY A 18 -2.45 4.54 -0.99
N ILE A 19 -3.01 4.13 0.15
CA ILE A 19 -4.37 4.48 0.57
C ILE A 19 -4.49 5.99 0.72
N TYR A 20 -3.57 6.64 1.44
CA TYR A 20 -3.59 8.09 1.64
C TYR A 20 -3.55 8.85 0.31
N GLY A 21 -2.66 8.46 -0.61
CA GLY A 21 -2.56 9.08 -1.92
C GLY A 21 -3.83 8.90 -2.77
N LEU A 22 -4.46 7.72 -2.73
CA LEU A 22 -5.74 7.49 -3.42
C LEU A 22 -6.85 8.35 -2.81
N LEU A 23 -6.99 8.37 -1.49
CA LEU A 23 -7.99 9.19 -0.80
C LEU A 23 -7.77 10.68 -1.06
N TYR A 24 -6.53 11.14 -1.09
CA TYR A 24 -6.19 12.52 -1.41
C TYR A 24 -6.68 12.90 -2.82
N LEU A 25 -6.40 12.06 -3.82
CA LEU A 25 -6.86 12.29 -5.19
C LEU A 25 -8.38 12.10 -5.37
N LEU A 26 -9.07 11.42 -4.47
CA LEU A 26 -10.54 11.26 -4.54
C LEU A 26 -11.27 12.43 -3.89
N PHE A 27 -10.78 12.93 -2.76
CA PHE A 27 -11.54 13.83 -1.89
C PHE A 27 -10.98 15.26 -1.83
N PHE A 28 -9.72 15.49 -2.18
CA PHE A 28 -9.05 16.78 -1.95
C PHE A 28 -8.58 17.49 -3.22
N THR A 29 -8.75 16.88 -4.39
CA THR A 29 -8.39 17.52 -5.67
C THR A 29 -9.55 18.34 -6.22
N VAL A 30 -9.29 19.62 -6.44
CA VAL A 30 -10.29 20.61 -6.91
C VAL A 30 -10.55 20.49 -8.41
N TYR A 31 -9.55 20.05 -9.18
CA TYR A 31 -9.63 19.91 -10.63
C TYR A 31 -9.70 18.44 -11.04
N PRO A 32 -10.28 18.12 -12.22
CA PRO A 32 -10.34 16.76 -12.72
C PRO A 32 -8.94 16.18 -12.87
N VAL A 33 -8.66 15.17 -12.06
CA VAL A 33 -7.39 14.44 -12.05
C VAL A 33 -7.41 13.42 -13.18
N ARG A 34 -6.38 13.42 -14.03
CA ARG A 34 -6.25 12.37 -15.05
C ARG A 34 -6.08 11.01 -14.38
N THR A 35 -6.73 9.98 -14.92
CA THR A 35 -6.66 8.60 -14.41
C THR A 35 -5.23 8.10 -14.21
N LEU A 36 -4.29 8.57 -15.05
CA LEU A 36 -2.87 8.25 -14.93
C LEU A 36 -2.26 8.62 -13.57
N TYR A 37 -2.74 9.66 -12.89
CA TYR A 37 -2.23 10.03 -11.57
C TYR A 37 -2.65 9.04 -10.47
N TYR A 38 -3.75 8.29 -10.65
CA TYR A 38 -4.15 7.24 -9.72
C TYR A 38 -3.27 6.00 -9.82
N LEU A 39 -2.54 5.81 -10.93
CA LEU A 39 -1.60 4.70 -11.08
C LEU A 39 -0.46 4.77 -10.08
N VAL A 40 -0.05 5.96 -9.66
CA VAL A 40 1.06 6.14 -8.71
C VAL A 40 0.67 5.63 -7.32
N PRO A 41 -0.36 6.17 -6.63
CA PRO A 41 -0.74 5.67 -5.32
C PRO A 41 -1.34 4.26 -5.39
N GLY A 42 -2.01 3.90 -6.50
CA GLY A 42 -2.47 2.53 -6.74
C GLY A 42 -1.31 1.53 -6.86
N GLY A 43 -0.26 1.87 -7.60
CA GLY A 43 0.94 1.04 -7.71
C GLY A 43 1.66 0.88 -6.38
N VAL A 44 1.82 1.98 -5.63
CA VAL A 44 2.38 1.96 -4.27
C VAL A 44 1.58 1.04 -3.34
N LEU A 45 0.25 1.11 -3.41
CA LEU A 45 -0.63 0.25 -2.62
C LEU A 45 -0.46 -1.23 -2.98
N ILE A 46 -0.43 -1.56 -4.27
CA ILE A 46 -0.24 -2.94 -4.76
C ILE A 46 1.11 -3.49 -4.29
N ILE A 47 2.18 -2.72 -4.43
CA ILE A 47 3.52 -3.13 -3.98
C ILE A 47 3.52 -3.40 -2.47
N GLY A 48 2.91 -2.51 -1.68
CA GLY A 48 2.77 -2.70 -0.23
C GLY A 48 2.03 -4.00 0.13
N LEU A 49 0.91 -4.27 -0.54
CA LEU A 49 0.14 -5.51 -0.34
C LEU A 49 0.93 -6.77 -0.72
N VAL A 50 1.67 -6.73 -1.83
CA VAL A 50 2.51 -7.85 -2.27
C VAL A 50 3.62 -8.14 -1.25
N ILE A 51 4.26 -7.10 -0.71
CA ILE A 51 5.30 -7.26 0.33
C ILE A 51 4.71 -7.89 1.60
N LEU A 52 3.51 -7.48 2.01
CA LEU A 52 2.84 -8.02 3.19
C LEU A 52 2.22 -9.41 2.97
N TRP A 53 2.08 -9.85 1.71
CA TRP A 53 1.33 -11.06 1.36
C TRP A 53 1.90 -12.31 2.04
N GLU A 54 3.21 -12.47 2.03
CA GLU A 54 3.89 -13.60 2.70
C GLU A 54 3.67 -13.58 4.21
N ASP A 55 3.80 -12.40 4.83
CA ASP A 55 3.60 -12.22 6.28
C ASP A 55 2.14 -12.48 6.68
N LEU A 56 1.17 -12.04 5.87
CA LEU A 56 -0.26 -12.20 6.11
C LEU A 56 -0.70 -13.66 5.94
N THR A 57 -0.20 -14.35 4.91
CA THR A 57 -0.52 -15.76 4.66
C THR A 57 0.09 -16.67 5.73
N GLU A 58 1.30 -16.37 6.19
CA GLU A 58 1.90 -17.10 7.31
C GLU A 58 1.13 -16.88 8.62
N PHE A 59 0.63 -15.67 8.87
CA PHE A 59 -0.23 -15.38 10.03
C PHE A 59 -1.57 -16.12 9.95
N LEU A 60 -2.24 -16.10 8.78
CA LEU A 60 -3.51 -16.78 8.56
C LEU A 60 -3.43 -18.30 8.70
N ARG A 61 -2.29 -18.90 8.31
CA ARG A 61 -2.07 -20.36 8.38
C ARG A 61 -1.74 -20.86 9.78
N ARG A 62 -1.34 -19.96 10.69
CA ARG A 62 -1.03 -20.25 12.10
C ARG A 62 -2.25 -20.12 13.02
N ARG A 63 -3.39 -19.68 12.50
CA ARG A 63 -4.72 -19.76 13.14
C ARG A 63 -5.49 -20.94 12.59
#